data_AF-A0A5K1G2R7-F1
#
_entry.id   AF-A0A5K1G2R7-F1
#
_cell.length_a   1.000
_cell.length_b   1.000
_cell.length_c   1.000
_cell.angle_alpha   90.00
_cell.angle_beta   90.00
_cell.angle_gamma   90.00
#
_symmetry.space_group_name_H-M   'P 1'
#
loop_
_entity.id
_entity.type
_entity.pdbx_description
1 polymer ?
#
loop_
_entity_poly.entity_id
_entity_poly.type
_entity_poly.pdbx_seq_one_letter_code
_entity_poly.pdbx_strand_id
1 'polypeptide(L)' 'VPKKWKLDPQWDSEPKLAFSHQRKFPSKWCAAATNQDPVSTVRIVDHFVIKRTCP' A
#
# COMPACT_ATOMS: atom_id res chain seq x y z
N VAL A 1 -8.68 7.72 1.83
CA VAL A 1 -8.62 6.54 0.94
C VAL A 1 -9.37 6.89 -0.34
N PRO A 2 -8.80 6.71 -1.53
CA PRO A 2 -9.51 7.00 -2.78
C PRO A 2 -10.82 6.21 -2.85
N LYS A 3 -11.91 6.85 -3.29
CA LYS A 3 -13.28 6.30 -3.19
C LYS A 3 -13.48 4.91 -3.82
N LYS A 4 -12.62 4.52 -4.77
CA LYS A 4 -12.71 3.25 -5.49
C LYS A 4 -11.90 2.12 -4.87
N TRP A 5 -11.10 2.37 -3.85
CA TRP A 5 -10.26 1.35 -3.23
C TRP A 5 -11.10 0.32 -2.48
N LYS A 6 -10.67 -0.93 -2.52
CA LYS A 6 -11.38 -2.06 -1.91
C LYS A 6 -10.62 -2.52 -0.67
N LEU A 7 -11.34 -3.07 0.30
CA LEU A 7 -10.73 -3.71 1.46
C LEU A 7 -9.97 -4.96 0.97
N ASP A 8 -8.73 -5.12 1.39
CA ASP A 8 -7.97 -6.34 1.09
C ASP A 8 -8.64 -7.54 1.82
N PRO A 9 -9.10 -8.58 1.10
CA PRO A 9 -9.74 -9.73 1.71
C PRO A 9 -8.87 -10.47 2.74
N GLN A 10 -7.55 -10.34 2.64
CA GLN A 10 -6.59 -11.02 3.51
C GLN A 10 -6.27 -10.19 4.76
N TRP A 11 -6.71 -8.94 4.83
CA TRP A 11 -6.34 -8.02 5.91
C TRP A 11 -6.69 -8.51 7.31
N ASP A 12 -7.92 -9.04 7.49
CA ASP A 12 -8.39 -9.54 8.79
C ASP A 12 -7.97 -11.00 9.04
N SER A 13 -7.41 -11.68 8.03
CA SER A 13 -6.89 -13.04 8.17
C SER A 13 -5.51 -13.10 8.84
N GLU A 14 -4.81 -11.96 8.92
CA GLU A 14 -3.48 -11.88 9.52
C GLU A 14 -3.51 -11.53 11.02
N PRO A 15 -2.58 -12.11 11.81
CA PRO A 15 -2.37 -11.69 13.18
C PRO A 15 -2.09 -10.18 13.25
N LYS A 16 -2.71 -9.49 14.22
CA LYS A 16 -2.47 -8.06 14.42
C LYS A 16 -1.09 -7.83 15.05
N LEU A 17 -0.07 -7.72 14.20
CA LEU A 17 1.26 -7.25 14.59
C LEU A 17 1.24 -5.76 14.98
N ALA A 18 2.20 -5.35 15.81
CA ALA A 18 2.37 -3.97 16.26
C ALA A 18 2.55 -2.98 15.10
N PHE A 19 3.23 -3.41 14.03
CA PHE A 19 3.42 -2.60 12.83
C PHE A 19 2.89 -3.33 11.59
N SER A 20 2.09 -2.64 10.77
CA SER A 20 1.49 -3.21 9.56
C SER A 20 2.55 -3.62 8.53
N HIS A 21 3.67 -2.91 8.44
CA HIS A 21 4.74 -3.22 7.48
C HIS A 21 5.45 -4.56 7.73
N GLN A 22 5.23 -5.19 8.88
CA GLN A 22 5.79 -6.50 9.22
C GLN A 22 4.87 -7.66 8.80
N ARG A 23 3.65 -7.35 8.36
CA ARG A 23 2.68 -8.35 7.89
C ARG A 23 3.03 -8.83 6.48
N LYS A 24 2.49 -9.99 6.11
CA LYS A 24 2.59 -10.51 4.74
C LYS A 24 1.78 -9.64 3.77
N PHE A 25 0.64 -9.11 4.21
CA PHE A 25 -0.17 -8.14 3.47
C PHE A 25 -0.19 -6.79 4.22
N PRO A 26 0.83 -5.93 4.02
CA PRO A 26 1.03 -4.74 4.84
C PRO A 26 0.02 -3.62 4.60
N SER A 27 -0.83 -3.73 3.56
CA SER A 27 -1.82 -2.73 3.16
C SER A 27 -3.25 -3.21 3.45
N LYS A 28 -4.03 -2.38 4.14
CA LYS A 28 -5.46 -2.64 4.39
C LYS A 28 -6.33 -2.54 3.14
N TRP A 29 -5.89 -1.73 2.19
CA TRP A 29 -6.66 -1.38 1.02
C TRP A 29 -5.90 -1.78 -0.23
N CYS A 30 -6.62 -2.37 -1.17
CA CYS A 30 -6.12 -2.67 -2.50
C CYS A 30 -6.73 -1.71 -3.53
N ALA A 31 -5.98 -1.47 -4.60
CA ALA A 31 -6.48 -0.70 -5.73
C ALA A 31 -7.68 -1.42 -6.36
N ALA A 32 -8.65 -0.63 -6.86
CA ALA A 32 -9.84 -1.17 -7.50
C ALA A 32 -9.53 -2.00 -8.76
N ALA A 33 -8.43 -1.64 -9.43
CA ALA A 33 -8.00 -2.18 -10.70
C ALA A 33 -6.92 -3.24 -10.46
N THR A 34 -7.26 -4.49 -10.74
CA THR A 34 -6.40 -5.65 -10.49
C THR A 34 -5.30 -5.82 -11.55
N ASN A 35 -5.47 -5.21 -12.74
CA ASN A 35 -4.67 -5.50 -13.94
C ASN A 35 -4.45 -4.26 -14.82
N GLN A 36 -3.95 -3.15 -14.26
CA GLN A 36 -3.41 -2.08 -15.10
C GLN A 36 -1.91 -2.01 -14.88
N ASP A 37 -1.14 -1.89 -15.95
CA ASP A 37 0.31 -1.74 -15.87
C ASP A 37 0.60 -0.53 -14.97
N PRO A 38 1.31 -0.72 -13.83
CA PRO A 38 1.54 0.33 -12.86
C PRO A 38 2.19 1.56 -13.50
N VAL A 39 3.04 1.39 -14.52
CA VAL A 39 3.69 2.49 -15.24
C VAL A 39 2.69 3.27 -16.10
N SER A 40 1.73 2.59 -16.72
CA SER A 40 0.66 3.22 -17.52
C SER A 40 -0.44 3.89 -16.69
N THR A 41 -0.56 3.50 -15.42
CA THR A 41 -1.71 3.87 -14.55
C THR A 41 -1.36 4.96 -13.55
N VAL A 42 -0.08 5.13 -13.23
CA VAL A 42 0.36 6.10 -12.23
C VAL A 42 1.08 7.27 -12.91
N ARG A 43 0.76 8.48 -12.47
CA ARG A 43 1.54 9.68 -12.78
C ARG A 43 2.28 10.06 -11.51
N ILE A 44 3.59 10.21 -11.60
CA ILE A 44 4.38 10.81 -10.51
C ILE A 44 3.99 12.28 -10.46
N VAL A 45 3.22 12.66 -9.45
CA VAL A 45 2.82 14.06 -9.22
C VAL A 45 3.75 14.76 -8.23
N ASP A 46 4.50 13.99 -7.44
CA ASP A 46 5.42 14.50 -6.43
C ASP A 46 6.54 13.47 -6.14
N HIS A 47 7.71 13.96 -5.74
CA HIS A 47 8.89 13.16 -5.43
C HIS A 47 9.56 13.65 -4.15
N PHE A 48 9.54 12.83 -3.11
CA PHE A 48 10.22 13.11 -1.86
C PHE A 48 11.17 11.96 -1.48
N VAL A 49 12.32 12.32 -0.90
CA VAL A 49 13.36 11.37 -0.46
C VAL A 49 13.41 11.40 1.07
N ILE A 50 13.15 10.26 1.70
CA ILE A 50 13.36 10.11 3.15
C ILE A 50 14.86 9.90 3.37
N LYS A 51 15.55 10.93 3.83
CA LYS A 51 16.96 10.82 4.23
C LYS A 51 17.04 10.01 5.52
N ARG A 52 17.81 8.93 5.52
CA ARG A 52 18.17 8.24 6.75
C ARG A 52 19.14 9.14 7.52
N THR A 53 18.73 9.63 8.68
CA THR A 53 19.67 10.16 9.66
C THR A 53 20.35 8.97 10.32
N CYS A 54 21.65 8.79 10.09
CA CYS A 54 22.45 7.86 10.87
C CYS A 54 22.40 8.32 12.35
N PRO A 55 22.23 7.39 13.31
CA PRO A 55 22.29 7.69 14.74
C PRO A 55 23.71 8.09 15.17
#